data_AF-A0A2E2FLM2-F1
#
_entry.id   AF-A0A2E2FLM2-F1
#
_cell.length_a   1.000
_cell.length_b   1.000
_cell.length_c   1.000
_cell.angle_alpha   90.00
_cell.angle_beta   90.00
_cell.angle_gamma   90.00
#
_symmetry.space_group_name_H-M   'P 1'
#
loop_
_entity.id
_entity.type
_entity.pdbx_description
1 polymer ?
#
loop_
_entity_poly.entity_id
_entity_poly.type
_entity_poly.pdbx_seq_one_letter_code
_entity_poly.pdbx_strand_id
1 'polypeptide(L)'
;MIIVKEVRIKFDRFYHDTGKAILIGIGRKEHWLPKYLCKNITVNKKLKGHVCLPVSICDEKGIYWDESDATVKIEKHIPDKIEITNPIPDKDLKR
;
A
#
# COMPACT_ATOMS: atom_id res chain seq x y z
N MET A 1 3.91 -4.48 -13.91
CA MET A 1 2.73 -4.73 -13.04
C MET A 1 3.03 -4.18 -11.67
N ILE A 2 2.28 -3.15 -11.25
CA ILE A 2 2.42 -2.54 -9.94
C ILE A 2 1.66 -3.41 -8.94
N ILE A 3 2.30 -3.80 -7.84
CA ILE A 3 1.64 -4.54 -6.77
C ILE A 3 1.45 -3.59 -5.59
N VAL A 4 0.20 -3.36 -5.22
CA VAL A 4 -0.17 -2.57 -4.03
C VAL A 4 -0.22 -3.51 -2.83
N LYS A 5 0.53 -3.18 -1.76
CA LYS A 5 0.54 -4.00 -0.52
C LYS A 5 -0.33 -3.41 0.60
N GLU A 6 -0.33 -2.10 0.72
CA GLU A 6 -1.04 -1.38 1.79
C GLU A 6 -1.74 -0.15 1.22
N VAL A 7 -2.97 0.08 1.69
CA VAL A 7 -3.84 1.17 1.25
C VAL A 7 -4.28 1.99 2.44
N ARG A 8 -4.33 3.31 2.26
CA ARG A 8 -4.79 4.27 3.24
C ARG A 8 -6.28 4.45 3.08
N ILE A 9 -7.04 3.99 4.07
CA ILE A 9 -8.49 4.16 4.10
C ILE A 9 -8.82 5.37 4.94
N LYS A 10 -9.61 6.28 4.36
CA LYS A 10 -10.25 7.38 5.08
C LYS A 10 -11.56 6.88 5.67
N PHE A 11 -11.81 7.17 6.94
CA PHE A 11 -13.02 6.75 7.64
C PHE A 11 -13.65 7.91 8.40
N ASP A 12 -14.98 7.94 8.43
CA ASP A 12 -15.71 9.14 8.84
C ASP A 12 -15.72 9.34 10.35
N ARG A 13 -15.77 8.26 11.11
CA ARG A 13 -15.86 8.32 12.57
C ARG A 13 -15.28 7.08 13.23
N PHE A 14 -14.63 7.32 14.36
CA PHE A 14 -14.21 6.29 15.30
C PHE A 14 -15.33 6.07 16.31
N TYR A 15 -15.88 4.86 16.35
CA TYR A 15 -17.04 4.58 17.20
C TYR A 15 -16.62 4.03 18.56
N HIS A 16 -15.75 3.01 18.56
CA HIS A 16 -15.33 2.33 19.80
C HIS A 16 -13.90 1.80 19.68
N ASP A 17 -13.15 1.89 20.78
CA ASP A 17 -11.83 1.27 20.93
C ASP A 17 -11.90 0.10 21.91
N THR A 18 -11.20 -0.99 21.60
CA THR A 18 -10.87 -2.04 22.56
C THR A 18 -9.35 -2.18 22.67
N GLY A 19 -8.85 -2.92 23.66
CA GLY A 19 -7.41 -3.17 23.76
C GLY A 19 -6.79 -3.79 22.50
N LYS A 20 -7.57 -4.54 21.69
CA LYS A 20 -7.08 -5.34 20.55
C LYS A 20 -7.61 -4.91 19.18
N ALA A 21 -8.75 -4.23 19.12
CA ALA A 21 -9.44 -3.89 17.87
C ALA A 21 -10.12 -2.53 17.96
N ILE A 22 -10.30 -1.89 16.82
CA ILE A 22 -10.99 -0.61 16.66
C ILE A 22 -12.25 -0.79 15.81
N LEU A 23 -13.33 -0.14 16.18
CA LEU A 23 -14.54 -0.05 15.37
C LEU A 23 -14.50 1.24 14.56
N ILE A 24 -14.41 1.07 13.25
CA ILE A 24 -14.44 2.18 12.30
C ILE A 24 -15.66 2.09 11.40
N GLY A 25 -16.30 3.24 11.15
CA GLY A 25 -17.35 3.37 10.15
C GLY A 25 -16.75 3.74 8.80
N ILE A 26 -16.89 2.85 7.82
CA ILE A 26 -16.47 3.08 6.44
C ILE A 26 -17.74 3.13 5.58
N GLY A 27 -18.03 4.30 5.01
CA GLY A 27 -19.27 4.54 4.28
C GLY A 27 -20.50 4.38 5.20
N ARG A 28 -21.38 3.41 4.89
CA ARG A 28 -22.59 3.08 5.69
C ARG A 28 -22.46 1.79 6.51
N LYS A 29 -21.25 1.22 6.60
CA LYS A 29 -21.01 -0.04 7.30
C LYS A 29 -19.98 0.16 8.42
N GLU A 30 -20.13 -0.65 9.46
CA GLU A 30 -19.22 -0.68 10.60
C GLU A 30 -18.30 -1.90 10.51
N HIS A 31 -17.02 -1.70 10.77
CA HIS A 31 -16.01 -2.74 10.67
C HIS A 31 -15.12 -2.75 11.92
N TRP A 32 -15.06 -3.90 12.58
CA TRP A 32 -14.07 -4.17 13.62
C TRP A 32 -12.75 -4.58 12.98
N LEU A 33 -11.72 -3.78 13.20
CA LEU A 33 -10.39 -4.03 12.67
C LEU A 33 -9.39 -4.26 13.80
N PRO A 34 -8.63 -5.36 13.76
CA PRO A 34 -7.55 -5.59 14.72
C PRO A 34 -6.46 -4.51 14.64
N LYS A 35 -6.04 -3.97 15.78
CA LYS A 35 -5.04 -2.90 15.87
C LYS A 35 -3.70 -3.26 15.23
N TYR A 36 -3.31 -4.53 15.27
CA TYR A 36 -2.05 -4.99 14.67
C TYR A 36 -2.05 -4.89 13.13
N LEU A 37 -3.23 -4.82 12.50
CA LEU A 37 -3.38 -4.60 11.05
C LEU A 37 -3.48 -3.11 10.71
N CYS A 38 -3.88 -2.29 11.67
CA CYS A 38 -4.09 -0.88 11.50
C CYS A 38 -2.78 -0.11 11.72
N LYS A 39 -2.09 0.23 10.63
CA LYS A 39 -0.87 1.07 10.69
C LYS A 39 -1.20 2.54 10.47
N ASN A 40 -0.36 3.42 11.02
CA ASN A 40 -0.46 4.87 10.81
C ASN A 40 -1.87 5.43 11.06
N ILE A 41 -2.57 4.90 12.07
CA ILE A 41 -3.89 5.38 12.46
C ILE A 41 -3.76 6.83 12.91
N THR A 42 -4.39 7.73 12.18
CA THR A 42 -4.51 9.13 12.57
C THR A 42 -5.99 9.45 12.75
N VAL A 43 -6.36 9.90 13.95
CA VAL A 43 -7.76 10.19 14.30
C VAL A 43 -7.93 11.69 14.53
N ASN A 44 -8.80 12.33 13.76
CA ASN A 44 -9.30 13.67 14.09
C ASN A 44 -10.73 13.55 14.65
N LYS A 45 -10.92 13.94 15.91
CA LYS A 45 -12.22 13.88 16.58
C LYS A 45 -13.33 14.70 15.89
N LYS A 46 -12.96 15.71 15.09
CA LYS A 46 -13.91 16.60 14.39
C LYS A 46 -14.14 16.23 12.92
N LEU A 47 -13.12 15.73 12.22
CA LEU A 47 -13.06 15.79 10.75
C LEU A 47 -12.60 14.48 10.09
N LYS A 48 -12.91 13.31 10.67
CA LYS A 48 -12.55 11.99 10.10
C LYS A 48 -11.11 11.56 10.40
N GLY A 49 -10.81 10.29 10.17
CA GLY A 49 -9.48 9.72 10.36
C GLY A 49 -9.00 8.97 9.13
N HIS A 50 -7.76 8.49 9.19
CA HIS A 50 -7.25 7.53 8.22
C HIS A 50 -6.43 6.44 8.88
N VAL A 51 -6.39 5.28 8.24
CA VAL A 51 -5.62 4.10 8.66
C VAL A 51 -5.06 3.41 7.43
N CYS A 52 -3.83 2.89 7.51
CA CYS A 52 -3.27 2.03 6.50
C CYS A 52 -3.59 0.57 6.83
N LEU A 53 -4.19 -0.16 5.88
CA LEU A 53 -4.50 -1.58 5.97
C LEU A 53 -3.87 -2.37 4.81
N PRO A 54 -3.58 -3.66 4.99
CA PRO A 54 -3.22 -4.55 3.89
C PRO A 54 -4.36 -4.71 2.89
N VAL A 55 -4.03 -4.75 1.59
CA VAL A 55 -5.01 -4.89 0.50
C VAL A 55 -5.89 -6.14 0.66
N SER A 56 -5.31 -7.26 1.10
CA SER A 56 -6.05 -8.51 1.29
C SER A 56 -7.22 -8.38 2.26
N ILE A 57 -7.09 -7.54 3.30
CA ILE A 57 -8.15 -7.28 4.27
C ILE A 57 -9.21 -6.36 3.68
N CYS A 58 -8.79 -5.37 2.90
CA CYS A 58 -9.71 -4.47 2.22
C CYS A 58 -10.63 -5.23 1.28
N ASP A 59 -10.06 -6.15 0.50
CA ASP A 59 -10.81 -6.99 -0.44
C ASP A 59 -11.76 -7.94 0.30
N GLU A 60 -11.29 -8.61 1.37
CA GLU A 60 -12.12 -9.51 2.20
C GLU A 60 -13.31 -8.78 2.84
N LYS A 61 -13.10 -7.53 3.28
CA LYS A 61 -14.14 -6.72 3.93
C LYS A 61 -14.97 -5.91 2.94
N GLY A 62 -14.69 -5.99 1.64
CA GLY A 62 -15.36 -5.23 0.60
C GLY A 62 -15.19 -3.72 0.74
N ILE A 63 -14.04 -3.28 1.27
CA ILE A 63 -13.68 -1.87 1.38
C ILE A 63 -13.17 -1.42 0.01
N TYR A 64 -13.88 -0.48 -0.60
CA TYR A 64 -13.46 0.10 -1.87
C TYR A 64 -12.25 1.01 -1.65
N TRP A 65 -11.17 0.79 -2.39
CA TRP A 65 -9.95 1.57 -2.36
C TRP A 65 -9.49 1.84 -3.80
N ASP A 66 -8.80 2.97 -4.03
CA ASP A 66 -8.21 3.27 -5.33
C ASP A 66 -6.67 3.25 -5.28
N GLU A 67 -6.03 3.26 -6.45
CA GLU A 67 -4.56 3.26 -6.53
C GLU A 67 -3.90 4.55 -6.01
N SER A 68 -4.63 5.67 -5.88
CA SER A 68 -4.15 6.90 -5.26
C SER A 68 -4.07 6.80 -3.73
N ASP A 69 -4.87 5.92 -3.12
CA ASP A 69 -4.84 5.62 -1.68
C ASP A 69 -3.71 4.65 -1.28
N ALA A 70 -3.00 4.06 -2.24
CA ALA A 70 -1.90 3.12 -1.99
C ALA A 70 -0.70 3.81 -1.30
N THR A 71 -0.33 3.32 -0.11
CA THR A 71 0.85 3.82 0.63
C THR A 71 2.13 3.13 0.19
N VAL A 72 2.04 1.86 -0.21
CA VAL A 72 3.19 1.07 -0.69
C VAL A 72 2.86 0.50 -2.06
N LYS A 73 3.51 1.05 -3.08
CA LYS A 73 3.52 0.54 -4.45
C LYS A 73 4.86 -0.13 -4.72
N ILE A 74 4.82 -1.40 -5.13
CA ILE A 74 6.02 -2.09 -5.60
C ILE A 74 5.96 -2.11 -7.11
N GLU A 75 6.87 -1.37 -7.73
CA GLU A 75 7.16 -1.53 -9.14
C GLU A 75 8.07 -2.75 -9.30
N LYS A 76 7.57 -3.78 -9.98
CA LYS A 76 8.46 -4.85 -10.47
C LYS A 76 9.31 -4.25 -11.59
N HIS A 77 10.56 -3.90 -11.27
CA HIS A 77 11.56 -3.65 -12.28
C HIS A 77 12.02 -4.99 -12.84
N ILE A 78 11.73 -5.25 -14.12
CA ILE A 78 12.43 -6.31 -14.86
C ILE A 78 13.74 -5.65 -15.29
N PRO A 79 14.91 -6.09 -14.81
CA PRO A 79 16.16 -5.53 -15.29
C PRO A 79 16.26 -5.78 -16.79
N ASP A 80 16.48 -4.72 -17.56
CA ASP A 80 16.73 -4.85 -18.99
C ASP A 80 17.96 -5.74 -19.20
N LYS A 81 17.80 -6.70 -20.11
CA LYS A 81 18.88 -7.62 -20.47
C LYS A 81 19.99 -6.76 -21.09
N ILE A 82 21.11 -6.62 -20.38
CA ILE A 82 22.30 -5.95 -20.94
C ILE A 82 22.73 -6.78 -22.14
N GLU A 83 22.51 -6.26 -23.35
CA GLU A 83 23.12 -6.83 -24.54
C GLU A 83 24.63 -6.66 -24.39
N ILE A 84 25.32 -7.78 -24.19
CA ILE A 84 26.78 -7.83 -24.21
C ILE A 84 27.18 -7.44 -25.63
N THR A 85 27.52 -6.17 -25.83
CA THR A 85 28.18 -5.72 -27.04
C THR A 85 29.54 -6.40 -27.04
N ASN A 86 29.75 -7.30 -27.99
CA ASN A 86 31.05 -7.95 -28.18
C ASN A 86 32.13 -6.85 -28.23
N PRO A 87 33.22 -6.95 -27.45
CA PRO A 87 34.27 -5.97 -27.48
C PRO A 87 34.80 -5.88 -28.91
N ILE A 88 34.77 -4.67 -29.48
CA ILE A 88 35.42 -4.37 -30.74
C ILE A 88 36.92 -4.61 -30.50
N PRO A 89 37.58 -5.55 -31.22
CA PRO A 89 38.99 -5.76 -31.06
C PRO A 89 39.74 -4.50 -31.50
N ASP A 90 40.39 -3.86 -30.54
CA ASP A 90 41.24 -2.70 -30.76
C ASP A 90 42.39 -3.12 -31.68
N LYS A 91 42.44 -2.49 -32.85
CA LYS A 91 43.31 -2.89 -33.95
C LYS A 91 44.52 -1.94 -34.07
N ASP A 92 45.03 -1.41 -32.97
CA ASP A 92 46.19 -0.52 -33.00
C ASP A 92 47.24 -0.79 -31.90
N LEU A 93 47.84 -1.97 -31.95
CA LEU A 93 49.24 -2.15 -31.54
C LEU A 93 50.00 -2.81 -32.68
N LYS A 94 50.31 -2.00 -33.71
CA LYS A 94 51.44 -2.31 -34.60
C LYS A 94 52.72 -1.79 -33.95
N ARG A 95 53.67 -2.72 -33.94
CA ARG A 95 55.00 -2.72 -33.33
C ARG A 95 55.95 -1.72 -33.97
#